data_AF-A0A2V8QJ53-F1
#
_entry.id   AF-A0A2V8QJ53-F1
#
_cell.length_a   1.000
_cell.length_b   1.000
_cell.length_c   1.000
_cell.angle_alpha   90.00
_cell.angle_beta   90.00
_cell.angle_gamma   90.00
#
_symmetry.space_group_name_H-M   'P 1'
#
loop_
_entity.id
_entity.type
_entity.pdbx_description
1 polymer ?
#
loop_
_entity_poly.entity_id
_entity_poly.type
_entity_poly.pdbx_seq_one_letter_code
_entity_poly.pdbx_strand_id
1 'polypeptide(L)'
;QDMFTIVARREPTPDPTSQAKPEVELSSPIESLRLAPGAHLNLPVMIRNTGDHAISSFTEEPLLLSYHWKTESGDVVEWNGLRTSLPYPLEKNDGEELLVSVRAPESPGQYVLELTLVRENVEWFDGTIPGLPFKINASVA
;
A
#
# COMPACT_ATOMS: atom_id res chain seq x y z
N GLN A 1 -10.71 -38.19 33.63
CA GLN A 1 -10.59 -36.84 34.22
C GLN A 1 -9.25 -36.29 33.79
N ASP A 2 -9.35 -35.27 32.96
CA ASP A 2 -8.32 -34.62 32.17
C ASP A 2 -7.30 -33.85 33.01
N MET A 3 -6.08 -33.77 32.48
CA MET A 3 -5.19 -32.64 32.76
C MET A 3 -4.33 -32.37 31.52
N PHE A 4 -4.94 -31.71 30.52
CA PHE A 4 -4.19 -31.02 29.49
C PHE A 4 -3.66 -29.72 30.09
N THR A 5 -2.33 -29.62 30.26
CA THR A 5 -1.68 -28.36 30.57
C THR A 5 -1.80 -27.45 29.34
N ILE A 6 -2.73 -26.51 29.38
CA ILE A 6 -2.76 -25.37 28.46
C ILE A 6 -1.57 -24.49 28.85
N VAL A 7 -0.47 -24.62 28.11
CA VAL A 7 0.56 -23.57 28.11
C VAL A 7 -0.04 -22.41 27.35
N ALA A 8 -0.60 -21.44 28.06
CA ALA A 8 -0.98 -20.17 27.48
C ALA A 8 0.29 -19.56 26.84
N ARG A 9 0.40 -19.65 25.52
CA ARG A 9 1.33 -18.81 24.77
C ARG A 9 0.90 -17.38 25.12
N ARG A 10 1.70 -16.65 25.89
CA ARG A 10 1.54 -15.20 25.94
C ARG A 10 1.69 -14.76 24.51
N GLU A 11 0.62 -14.25 23.92
CA GLU A 11 0.73 -13.48 22.69
C GLU A 11 1.79 -12.41 22.96
N PRO A 12 2.80 -12.25 22.09
CA PRO A 12 3.75 -11.17 22.23
C PRO A 12 2.92 -9.89 22.34
N THR A 13 3.23 -9.07 23.34
CA THR A 13 2.61 -7.74 23.44
C THR A 13 2.99 -7.03 22.14
N PRO A 14 2.03 -6.50 21.36
CA PRO A 14 2.37 -5.81 20.13
C PRO A 14 3.39 -4.72 20.49
N ASP A 15 4.51 -4.70 19.78
CA ASP A 15 5.50 -3.66 19.94
C ASP A 15 4.78 -2.32 19.74
N PRO A 16 4.85 -1.37 20.69
CA PRO A 16 4.16 -0.08 20.55
C PRO A 16 4.52 0.67 19.27
N THR A 17 5.65 0.34 18.64
CA THR A 17 6.03 0.87 17.31
C THR A 17 5.17 0.32 16.16
N SER A 18 4.57 -0.87 16.28
CA SER A 18 3.73 -1.49 15.23
C SER A 18 2.44 -0.72 14.94
N GLN A 19 1.93 0.04 15.93
CA GLN A 19 0.70 0.82 15.79
C GLN A 19 0.94 2.28 15.41
N ALA A 20 2.19 2.76 15.48
CA ALA A 20 2.51 4.12 15.08
C ALA A 20 2.12 4.36 13.62
N LYS A 21 1.52 5.51 13.33
CA LYS A 21 1.21 5.88 11.96
C LYS A 21 2.51 6.04 11.18
N PRO A 22 2.68 5.39 10.01
CA PRO A 22 3.92 5.51 9.26
C PRO A 22 4.03 6.91 8.66
N GLU A 23 5.26 7.39 8.56
CA GLU A 23 5.60 8.63 7.88
C GLU A 23 6.39 8.24 6.63
N VAL A 24 5.76 8.41 5.47
CA VAL A 24 6.33 8.02 4.19
C VAL A 24 6.15 9.10 3.14
N GLU A 25 7.02 9.08 2.16
CA GLU A 25 6.85 9.81 0.90
C GLU A 25 6.83 8.81 -0.25
N LEU A 26 5.88 8.99 -1.18
CA LEU A 26 5.84 8.27 -2.45
C LEU A 26 6.20 9.21 -3.59
N SER A 27 6.93 8.67 -4.57
CA SER A 27 7.15 9.33 -5.85
C SER A 27 7.26 8.30 -6.97
N SER A 28 7.03 8.73 -8.20
CA SER A 28 7.19 7.89 -9.39
C SER A 28 7.72 8.75 -10.53
N PRO A 29 8.58 8.23 -11.42
CA PRO A 29 8.89 8.90 -12.68
C PRO A 29 7.72 8.87 -13.67
N ILE A 30 6.65 8.13 -13.38
CA ILE A 30 5.49 7.99 -14.25
C ILE A 30 4.43 9.03 -13.89
N GLU A 31 4.21 10.00 -14.78
CA GLU A 31 3.24 11.08 -14.59
C GLU A 31 1.83 10.72 -15.07
N SER A 32 1.70 9.78 -16.02
CA SER A 32 0.42 9.31 -16.53
C SER A 32 0.50 7.90 -17.13
N LEU A 33 -0.63 7.20 -17.18
CA LEU A 33 -0.75 5.84 -17.71
C LEU A 33 -1.65 5.78 -18.96
N ARG A 34 -1.27 4.94 -19.91
CA ARG A 34 -2.06 4.56 -21.09
C ARG A 34 -2.09 3.03 -21.14
N LEU A 35 -3.25 2.44 -20.88
CA LEU A 35 -3.40 1.00 -20.62
C LEU A 35 -4.49 0.40 -21.51
N ALA A 36 -4.33 -0.87 -21.86
CA ALA A 36 -5.44 -1.66 -22.40
C ALA A 36 -6.38 -2.09 -21.26
N PRO A 37 -7.66 -2.36 -21.53
CA PRO A 37 -8.57 -2.97 -20.58
C PRO A 37 -7.98 -4.22 -19.89
N GLY A 38 -8.03 -4.27 -18.56
CA GLY A 38 -7.53 -5.41 -17.78
C GLY A 38 -6.01 -5.63 -17.82
N ALA A 39 -5.23 -4.72 -18.43
CA ALA A 39 -3.79 -4.84 -18.53
C ALA A 39 -3.13 -4.92 -17.14
N HIS A 40 -2.12 -5.77 -17.02
CA HIS A 40 -1.26 -5.84 -15.83
C HIS A 40 0.07 -5.15 -16.14
N LEU A 41 0.51 -4.28 -15.23
CA LEU A 41 1.82 -3.64 -15.30
C LEU A 41 2.52 -3.65 -13.95
N ASN A 42 3.84 -3.42 -14.00
CA ASN A 42 4.65 -3.08 -12.85
C ASN A 42 5.00 -1.60 -12.93
N LEU A 43 4.45 -0.81 -12.01
CA LEU A 43 4.64 0.63 -11.93
C LEU A 43 5.81 0.94 -10.96
N PRO A 44 6.91 1.57 -11.41
CA PRO A 44 7.99 1.94 -10.50
C PRO A 44 7.52 3.06 -9.57
N VAL A 45 7.58 2.81 -8.26
CA VAL A 45 7.24 3.75 -7.19
C VAL A 45 8.36 3.74 -6.16
N MET A 46 9.00 4.88 -5.96
CA MET A 46 9.93 5.09 -4.85
C MET A 46 9.12 5.35 -3.58
N ILE A 47 9.32 4.51 -2.57
CA ILE A 47 8.86 4.77 -1.20
C ILE A 47 10.06 5.17 -0.35
N ARG A 48 9.90 6.21 0.48
CA ARG A 48 10.90 6.63 1.45
C ARG A 48 10.29 6.69 2.84
N ASN A 49 10.93 6.05 3.82
CA ASN A 49 10.58 6.18 5.23
C ASN A 49 11.15 7.49 5.76
N THR A 50 10.27 8.43 6.12
CA THR A 50 10.67 9.73 6.67
C THR A 50 10.50 9.83 8.17
N GLY A 51 9.92 8.80 8.79
CA GLY A 51 9.69 8.71 10.22
C GLY A 51 10.87 8.18 11.03
N ASP A 52 10.68 8.14 12.34
CA ASP A 52 11.70 7.69 13.30
C ASP A 52 11.67 6.18 13.59
N HIS A 53 10.72 5.45 13.02
CA HIS A 53 10.53 4.01 13.24
C HIS A 53 10.61 3.24 11.93
N ALA A 54 11.13 2.02 11.98
CA ALA A 54 11.16 1.14 10.83
C ALA A 54 9.73 0.78 10.36
N ILE A 55 9.54 0.71 9.05
CA ILE A 55 8.30 0.21 8.43
C ILE A 55 8.56 -1.14 7.75
N SER A 56 7.62 -2.06 7.82
CA SER A 56 7.84 -3.44 7.39
C SER A 56 6.56 -4.14 6.93
N SER A 57 6.71 -5.04 5.96
CA SER A 57 5.68 -6.00 5.56
C SER A 57 5.84 -7.37 6.25
N PHE A 58 6.81 -7.52 7.16
CA PHE A 58 7.15 -8.77 7.85
C PHE A 58 6.69 -8.74 9.32
N THR A 59 5.51 -8.18 9.56
CA THR A 59 4.86 -8.05 10.87
C THR A 59 3.52 -8.78 10.86
N GLU A 60 2.86 -8.92 12.02
CA GLU A 60 1.51 -9.48 12.09
C GLU A 60 0.47 -8.60 11.37
N GLU A 61 0.69 -7.29 11.37
CA GLU A 61 -0.09 -6.27 10.67
C GLU A 61 0.79 -5.63 9.58
N PRO A 62 0.99 -6.32 8.43
CA PRO A 62 1.96 -5.89 7.44
C PRO A 62 1.54 -4.57 6.81
N LEU A 63 2.50 -3.64 6.70
CA LEU A 63 2.35 -2.43 5.91
C LEU A 63 2.65 -2.73 4.45
N LEU A 64 1.71 -2.44 3.56
CA LEU A 64 1.78 -2.77 2.13
C LEU A 64 1.44 -1.54 1.29
N LEU A 65 2.08 -1.41 0.13
CA LEU A 65 1.67 -0.45 -0.88
C LEU A 65 0.55 -1.07 -1.73
N SER A 66 -0.52 -0.32 -1.94
CA SER A 66 -1.69 -0.74 -2.71
C SER A 66 -2.29 0.46 -3.43
N TYR A 67 -3.47 0.30 -4.01
CA TYR A 67 -4.15 1.36 -4.74
C TYR A 67 -5.66 1.24 -4.74
N HIS A 68 -6.29 2.35 -5.14
CA HIS A 68 -7.67 2.41 -5.58
C HIS A 68 -7.72 2.88 -7.04
N TRP A 69 -8.72 2.42 -7.78
CA TRP A 69 -9.13 3.05 -9.03
C TRP A 69 -10.38 3.89 -8.80
N LYS A 70 -10.34 5.12 -9.28
CA LYS A 70 -11.49 6.02 -9.34
C LYS A 70 -11.71 6.52 -10.75
N THR A 71 -12.95 6.84 -11.08
CA THR A 71 -13.25 7.66 -12.26
C THR A 71 -12.73 9.08 -12.06
N GLU A 72 -12.68 9.88 -13.14
CA GLU A 72 -12.37 11.32 -13.04
C GLU A 72 -13.38 12.10 -12.17
N SER A 73 -14.63 11.64 -12.09
CA SER A 73 -15.66 12.18 -11.19
C SER A 73 -15.44 11.81 -9.72
N GLY A 74 -14.50 10.90 -9.42
CA GLY A 74 -14.18 10.45 -8.06
C GLY A 74 -14.97 9.20 -7.62
N ASP A 75 -15.77 8.60 -8.50
CA ASP A 75 -16.49 7.37 -8.20
C ASP A 75 -15.52 6.19 -8.08
N VAL A 76 -15.68 5.38 -7.04
CA VAL A 76 -14.80 4.23 -6.80
C VAL A 76 -15.12 3.12 -7.80
N VAL A 77 -14.08 2.72 -8.53
CA VAL A 77 -14.12 1.62 -9.50
C VAL A 77 -13.53 0.35 -8.86
N GLU A 78 -12.41 0.50 -8.16
CA GLU A 78 -11.79 -0.57 -7.38
C GLU A 78 -11.26 0.01 -6.07
N TRP A 79 -11.73 -0.53 -4.94
CA TRP A 79 -11.25 -0.15 -3.62
C TRP A 79 -10.12 -1.06 -3.12
N ASN A 80 -9.97 -2.28 -3.64
CA ASN A 80 -9.05 -3.26 -3.08
C ASN A 80 -8.01 -3.69 -4.11
N GLY A 81 -7.15 -2.75 -4.54
CA GLY A 81 -6.07 -3.03 -5.47
C GLY A 81 -5.08 -4.09 -4.99
N LEU A 82 -4.20 -4.52 -5.90
CA LEU A 82 -3.19 -5.53 -5.58
C LEU A 82 -2.18 -5.01 -4.54
N ARG A 83 -1.75 -5.90 -3.64
CA ARG A 83 -0.79 -5.58 -2.58
C ARG A 83 0.63 -5.77 -3.08
N THR A 84 1.49 -4.81 -2.79
CA THR A 84 2.93 -4.87 -3.01
C THR A 84 3.64 -4.75 -1.67
N SER A 85 4.41 -5.78 -1.31
CA SER A 85 5.18 -5.82 -0.07
C SER A 85 6.50 -5.07 -0.18
N LEU A 86 6.95 -4.52 0.93
CA LEU A 86 8.32 -4.06 1.09
C LEU A 86 9.26 -5.28 1.04
N PRO A 87 10.37 -5.22 0.29
CA PRO A 87 11.28 -6.37 0.15
C PRO A 87 12.07 -6.67 1.43
N TYR A 88 12.21 -5.66 2.29
CA TYR A 88 12.84 -5.72 3.61
C TYR A 88 12.28 -4.58 4.48
N PRO A 89 12.47 -4.60 5.81
CA PRO A 89 12.15 -3.45 6.66
C PRO A 89 12.93 -2.20 6.23
N LEU A 90 12.24 -1.08 6.03
CA LEU A 90 12.88 0.21 5.72
C LEU A 90 13.12 0.97 7.03
N GLU A 91 14.39 1.17 7.39
CA GLU A 91 14.76 1.95 8.56
C GLU A 91 14.52 3.45 8.31
N LYS A 92 14.73 4.26 9.34
CA LYS A 92 14.65 5.72 9.23
C LYS A 92 15.53 6.23 8.09
N ASN A 93 14.93 7.05 7.20
CA ASN A 93 15.54 7.62 5.99
C ASN A 93 15.85 6.64 4.87
N ASP A 94 15.59 5.35 5.02
CA ASP A 94 15.72 4.41 3.91
C ASP A 94 14.65 4.66 2.85
N GLY A 95 14.99 4.35 1.61
CA GLY A 95 14.04 4.33 0.51
C GLY A 95 14.32 3.17 -0.42
N GLU A 96 13.28 2.72 -1.12
CA GLU A 96 13.35 1.60 -2.05
C GLU A 96 12.42 1.84 -3.23
N GLU A 97 12.88 1.45 -4.42
CA GLU A 97 12.02 1.41 -5.60
C GLU A 97 11.21 0.11 -5.61
N LEU A 98 9.89 0.24 -5.52
CA LEU A 98 8.96 -0.87 -5.64
C LEU A 98 8.42 -0.95 -7.07
N LEU A 99 8.35 -2.18 -7.59
CA LEU A 99 7.60 -2.49 -8.78
C LEU A 99 6.16 -2.84 -8.40
N VAL A 100 5.31 -1.83 -8.29
CA VAL A 100 3.91 -1.99 -7.85
C VAL A 100 3.11 -2.71 -8.93
N SER A 101 2.55 -3.87 -8.59
CA SER A 101 1.68 -4.59 -9.52
C SER A 101 0.33 -3.89 -9.60
N VAL A 102 -0.06 -3.46 -10.80
CA VAL A 102 -1.32 -2.76 -11.05
C VAL A 102 -2.09 -3.49 -12.14
N ARG A 103 -3.38 -3.74 -11.91
CA ARG A 103 -4.33 -4.18 -12.93
C ARG A 103 -5.23 -3.02 -13.32
N ALA A 104 -5.32 -2.72 -14.61
CA ALA A 104 -6.20 -1.69 -15.15
C ALA A 104 -7.68 -2.08 -15.05
N PRO A 105 -8.62 -1.11 -14.96
CA PRO A 105 -10.04 -1.36 -15.13
C PRO A 105 -10.36 -2.09 -16.44
N GLU A 106 -11.43 -2.88 -16.45
CA GLU A 106 -11.90 -3.64 -17.63
C GLU A 106 -12.66 -2.77 -18.64
N SER A 107 -13.16 -1.61 -18.21
CA SER A 107 -13.90 -0.70 -19.08
C SER A 107 -12.97 0.39 -19.61
N PRO A 108 -13.03 0.71 -20.91
CA PRO A 108 -12.37 1.90 -21.44
C PRO A 108 -12.89 3.17 -20.77
N GLY A 109 -12.01 4.14 -20.52
CA GLY A 109 -12.36 5.37 -19.84
C GLY A 109 -11.15 6.14 -19.30
N GLN A 110 -11.45 7.28 -18.67
CA GLN A 110 -10.48 8.08 -17.92
C GLN A 110 -10.62 7.77 -16.43
N TYR A 111 -9.48 7.53 -15.79
CA TYR A 111 -9.38 7.08 -14.42
C TYR A 111 -8.26 7.81 -13.68
N VAL A 112 -8.32 7.73 -12.36
CA VAL A 112 -7.24 8.10 -11.45
C VAL A 112 -6.85 6.87 -10.67
N LEU A 113 -5.56 6.50 -10.77
CA LEU A 113 -4.93 5.54 -9.86
C LEU A 113 -4.51 6.29 -8.60
N GLU A 114 -5.07 5.92 -7.46
CA GLU A 114 -4.74 6.48 -6.16
C GLU A 114 -3.88 5.47 -5.38
N LEU A 115 -2.54 5.63 -5.44
CA LEU A 115 -1.59 4.82 -4.69
C LEU A 115 -1.57 5.25 -3.22
N THR A 116 -1.66 4.28 -2.32
CA THR A 116 -1.77 4.52 -0.88
C THR A 116 -1.21 3.33 -0.10
N LEU A 117 -1.03 3.51 1.20
CA LEU A 117 -0.63 2.42 2.09
C LEU A 117 -1.85 1.77 2.74
N VAL A 118 -1.72 0.47 3.01
CA VAL A 118 -2.64 -0.28 3.86
C VAL A 118 -1.84 -1.02 4.93
N ARG A 119 -2.32 -0.96 6.17
CA ARG A 119 -1.93 -1.90 7.21
C ARG A 119 -3.00 -2.99 7.23
N GLU A 120 -2.66 -4.18 6.78
CA GLU A 120 -3.64 -5.25 6.59
C GLU A 120 -4.41 -5.54 7.88
N ASN A 121 -5.73 -5.73 7.73
CA ASN A 121 -6.70 -5.91 8.82
C ASN A 121 -6.89 -4.72 9.77
N VAL A 122 -6.23 -3.59 9.53
CA VAL A 122 -6.31 -2.41 10.42
C VAL A 122 -6.90 -1.21 9.69
N GLU A 123 -6.17 -0.63 8.74
CA GLU A 123 -6.57 0.65 8.12
C GLU A 123 -5.90 0.91 6.76
N TRP A 124 -6.56 1.78 5.99
CA TRP A 124 -6.00 2.46 4.83
C TRP A 124 -5.53 3.85 5.23
N PHE A 125 -4.44 4.34 4.65
CA PHE A 125 -3.84 5.63 5.03
C PHE A 125 -4.27 6.82 4.14
N ASP A 126 -5.45 6.72 3.54
CA ASP A 126 -5.99 7.72 2.62
C ASP A 126 -6.21 9.07 3.28
N GLY A 127 -5.50 10.09 2.82
CA GLY A 127 -5.61 11.45 3.35
C GLY A 127 -5.14 11.60 4.79
N THR A 128 -4.59 10.54 5.40
CA THR A 128 -4.02 10.62 6.74
C THR A 128 -2.52 10.90 6.66
N ILE A 129 -1.81 10.34 5.69
CA ILE A 129 -0.38 10.62 5.48
C ILE A 129 -0.22 11.75 4.45
N PRO A 130 0.59 12.79 4.73
CA PRO A 130 0.86 13.85 3.76
C PRO A 130 1.32 13.28 2.41
N GLY A 131 0.68 13.72 1.33
CA GLY A 131 0.99 13.22 -0.03
C GLY A 131 0.28 11.92 -0.42
N LEU A 132 -0.47 11.28 0.50
CA LEU A 132 -1.29 10.11 0.18
C LEU A 132 -2.79 10.44 0.10
N PRO A 133 -3.53 9.84 -0.85
CA PRO A 133 -3.02 8.97 -1.92
C PRO A 133 -2.19 9.75 -2.96
N PHE A 134 -1.10 9.13 -3.45
CA PHE A 134 -0.33 9.62 -4.58
C PHE A 134 -1.08 9.30 -5.88
N LYS A 135 -1.42 10.32 -6.66
CA LYS A 135 -2.36 10.18 -7.78
C LYS A 135 -1.65 10.17 -9.13
N ILE A 136 -2.03 9.22 -9.97
CA ILE A 136 -1.61 9.16 -11.38
C ILE A 136 -2.85 9.08 -12.27
N ASN A 137 -2.94 10.01 -13.23
CA ASN A 137 -4.02 9.96 -14.22
C ASN A 137 -3.78 8.81 -15.21
N ALA A 138 -4.84 8.09 -15.57
CA ALA A 138 -4.77 6.97 -16.50
C ALA A 138 -5.89 7.03 -17.53
N SER A 139 -5.56 6.69 -18.77
CA SER A 139 -6.55 6.37 -19.80
C SER A 139 -6.51 4.89 -20.13
N VAL A 140 -7.67 4.24 -20.10
CA VAL A 140 -7.86 2.86 -20.55
C VAL A 140 -8.53 2.87 -21.92
N ALA A 141 -7.89 2.29 -22.94
CA ALA A 141 -8.39 2.28 -24.32
C ALA A 141 -7.94 1.02 -25.09
#